data_AF-A0A820W773-F1
#
_entry.id   AF-A0A820W773-F1
#
_cell.length_a   1.000
_cell.length_b   1.000
_cell.length_c   1.000
_cell.angle_alpha   90.00
_cell.angle_beta   90.00
_cell.angle_gamma   90.00
#
_symmetry.space_group_name_H-M   'P 1'
#
loop_
_entity.id
_entity.type
_entity.pdbx_description
1 polymer ?
#
loop_
_entity_poly.entity_id
_entity_poly.type
_entity_poly.pdbx_seq_one_letter_code
_entity_poly.pdbx_strand_id
1 'polypeptide(L)'
;YFYVGAKLGRENDVYAYLSKRYHNRCLSCDLLAKEDLDLPNHLAGIQRTFIRLRFHDIDDLMKARKELQPIVKRNTEREKEQESRPELAVLKRAASSNSRGSDLVVDGLSNANVAEKQIDGIIELREFDVPYHIRVCIDLKINVGLWYGIRGQSSSGPQNQLVLKPELIEQPEPIIFAFDIECTKMPLKFPTAVSDQ
;
A
#
# COMPACT_ATOMS: atom_id res chain seq x y z
N TYR A 1 -6.51 2.32 0.43
CA TYR A 1 -5.51 2.76 -0.55
C TYR A 1 -4.22 2.02 -0.31
N PHE A 2 -3.29 2.04 -1.25
CA PHE A 2 -1.90 1.64 -1.05
C PHE A 2 -1.00 2.47 -1.97
N TYR A 3 0.31 2.32 -1.80
CA TYR A 3 1.30 3.07 -2.58
C TYR A 3 2.08 2.16 -3.52
N VAL A 4 2.40 2.67 -4.70
CA VAL A 4 3.28 2.04 -5.68
C VAL A 4 4.55 2.89 -5.78
N GLY A 5 5.71 2.24 -5.59
CA GLY A 5 6.99 2.88 -5.84
C GLY A 5 7.45 2.62 -7.26
N ALA A 6 7.95 3.68 -7.89
CA ALA A 6 8.52 3.64 -9.22
C ALA A 6 10.04 3.78 -9.15
N LYS A 7 10.70 3.32 -10.21
CA LYS A 7 12.11 3.58 -10.45
C LYS A 7 12.36 5.09 -10.60
N LEU A 8 13.50 5.56 -10.09
CA LEU A 8 13.89 6.96 -10.14
C LEU A 8 13.80 7.52 -11.57
N GLY A 9 13.07 8.62 -11.73
CA GLY A 9 12.86 9.30 -13.00
C GLY A 9 11.75 8.69 -13.88
N ARG A 10 11.08 7.61 -13.44
CA ARG A 10 9.96 6.96 -14.15
C ARG A 10 8.62 7.10 -13.41
N GLU A 11 8.55 7.97 -12.41
CA GLU A 11 7.36 8.15 -11.58
C GLU A 11 6.16 8.61 -12.43
N ASN A 12 6.37 9.54 -13.36
CA ASN A 12 5.33 10.03 -14.26
C ASN A 12 4.87 8.97 -15.27
N ASP A 13 5.79 8.16 -15.79
CA ASP A 13 5.49 7.03 -16.69
C ASP A 13 4.58 6.02 -16.00
N VAL A 14 4.95 5.62 -14.78
CA VAL A 14 4.19 4.68 -13.96
C VAL A 14 2.84 5.27 -13.55
N TYR A 15 2.81 6.54 -13.15
CA TYR A 15 1.57 7.25 -12.83
C TYR A 15 0.59 7.27 -14.01
N ALA A 16 1.06 7.61 -15.22
CA ALA A 16 0.23 7.64 -16.42
C ALA A 16 -0.34 6.25 -16.75
N TYR A 17 0.50 5.21 -16.65
CA TYR A 17 0.08 3.83 -16.83
C TYR A 17 -1.00 3.41 -15.83
N LEU A 18 -0.75 3.59 -14.53
CA LEU A 18 -1.67 3.18 -13.46
C LEU A 18 -3.00 3.94 -13.53
N SER A 19 -2.94 5.26 -13.78
CA SER A 19 -4.13 6.10 -13.93
C SER A 19 -5.01 5.64 -15.08
N LYS A 20 -4.40 5.28 -16.24
CA LYS A 20 -5.12 4.73 -17.39
C LYS A 20 -5.65 3.31 -17.11
N ARG A 21 -4.83 2.45 -16.50
CA ARG A 21 -5.14 1.03 -16.25
C ARG A 21 -6.26 0.82 -15.25
N TYR A 22 -6.35 1.70 -14.25
CA TYR A 22 -7.31 1.61 -13.15
C TYR A 22 -8.38 2.71 -13.16
N HIS A 23 -8.50 3.52 -14.21
CA HIS A 23 -9.44 4.65 -14.30
C HIS A 23 -10.88 4.31 -13.86
N ASN A 24 -11.41 3.15 -14.25
CA ASN A 24 -12.79 2.73 -13.94
C ASN A 24 -12.96 2.08 -12.55
N ARG A 25 -11.86 1.89 -11.80
CA ARG A 25 -11.82 1.11 -10.55
C ARG A 25 -11.22 1.90 -9.39
N CYS A 26 -10.33 2.85 -9.68
CA CYS A 26 -9.76 3.74 -8.69
C CYS A 26 -10.69 4.95 -8.48
N LEU A 27 -10.90 5.31 -7.22
CA LEU A 27 -11.47 6.59 -6.83
C LEU A 27 -10.53 7.74 -7.22
N SER A 28 -9.22 7.54 -7.03
CA SER A 28 -8.20 8.45 -7.55
C SER A 28 -6.83 7.80 -7.61
N CYS A 29 -5.95 8.43 -8.39
CA CYS A 29 -4.52 8.13 -8.49
C CYS A 29 -3.77 9.45 -8.29
N ASP A 30 -2.87 9.53 -7.30
CA ASP A 30 -2.18 10.78 -6.96
C ASP A 30 -0.67 10.53 -6.79
N LEU A 31 0.18 11.47 -7.24
CA LEU A 31 1.61 11.50 -6.92
C LEU A 31 1.82 12.18 -5.57
N LEU A 32 2.55 11.54 -4.65
CA LEU A 32 2.79 12.03 -3.31
C LEU A 32 4.25 11.82 -2.89
N ALA A 33 4.87 12.86 -2.35
CA ALA A 33 6.16 12.74 -1.68
C ALA A 33 5.95 12.21 -0.25
N LYS A 34 6.68 11.16 0.12
CA LYS A 34 6.71 10.60 1.48
C LYS A 34 8.15 10.39 1.92
N GLU A 35 8.38 10.47 3.22
CA GLU A 35 9.66 10.06 3.81
C GLU A 35 9.85 8.56 3.62
N ASP A 36 11.04 8.18 3.15
CA ASP A 36 11.42 6.79 2.94
C ASP A 36 12.71 6.53 3.72
N LEU A 37 12.60 5.81 4.83
CA LEU A 37 13.73 5.51 5.72
C LEU A 37 14.75 4.57 5.07
N ASP A 38 14.37 3.90 3.98
CA ASP A 38 15.27 3.04 3.22
C ASP A 38 16.17 3.85 2.26
N LEU A 39 15.89 5.13 2.03
CA LEU A 39 16.75 5.99 1.21
C LEU A 39 18.07 6.34 1.92
N PRO A 40 19.20 6.38 1.18
CA PRO A 40 20.43 6.94 1.70
C PRO A 40 20.22 8.43 1.99
N ASN A 41 20.72 8.89 3.14
CA ASN A 41 20.57 10.27 3.62
C ASN A 41 19.12 10.70 3.91
N HIS A 42 18.21 9.78 4.25
CA HIS A 42 16.82 10.12 4.62
C HIS A 42 16.71 11.14 5.78
N LEU A 43 17.70 11.19 6.68
CA LEU A 43 17.77 12.19 7.77
C LEU A 43 17.91 13.63 7.28
N ALA A 44 18.31 13.84 6.03
CA ALA A 44 18.37 15.17 5.42
C ALA A 44 16.99 15.69 4.98
N GLY A 45 15.90 14.96 5.26
CA GLY A 45 14.54 15.30 4.86
C GLY A 45 14.23 14.99 3.40
N ILE A 46 15.06 14.16 2.75
CA ILE A 46 14.83 13.74 1.36
C ILE A 46 13.59 12.84 1.33
N GLN A 47 12.62 13.23 0.50
CA GLN A 47 11.40 12.46 0.29
C GLN A 47 11.44 11.71 -1.03
N ARG A 48 10.79 10.56 -1.06
CA ARG A 48 10.57 9.78 -2.25
C ARG A 48 9.17 9.98 -2.79
N THR A 49 9.04 10.04 -4.10
CA THR A 49 7.74 10.14 -4.75
C THR A 49 7.11 8.75 -4.93
N PHE A 50 5.89 8.60 -4.46
CA PHE A 50 5.06 7.40 -4.60
C PHE A 50 3.76 7.72 -5.35
N ILE A 51 3.20 6.72 -6.02
CA ILE A 51 1.88 6.80 -6.62
C ILE A 51 0.87 6.19 -5.63
N ARG A 52 -0.08 6.97 -5.13
CA ARG A 52 -1.17 6.50 -4.26
C ARG A 52 -2.38 6.09 -5.10
N LEU A 53 -2.81 4.84 -4.94
CA LEU A 53 -4.04 4.33 -5.53
C LEU A 53 -5.15 4.25 -4.48
N ARG A 54 -6.21 5.04 -4.67
CA ARG A 54 -7.44 5.02 -3.86
C ARG A 54 -8.54 4.28 -4.61
N PHE A 55 -9.30 3.45 -3.90
CA PHE A 55 -10.37 2.61 -4.47
C PHE A 55 -11.67 2.87 -3.71
N HIS A 56 -12.81 2.60 -4.34
CA HIS A 56 -14.13 2.72 -3.71
C HIS A 56 -14.38 1.60 -2.68
N ASP A 57 -13.87 0.40 -2.94
CA ASP A 57 -14.03 -0.76 -2.08
C ASP A 57 -12.72 -1.57 -1.94
N ILE A 58 -12.77 -2.58 -1.07
CA ILE A 58 -11.63 -3.46 -0.77
C ILE A 58 -11.43 -4.48 -1.90
N ASP A 59 -12.49 -4.91 -2.58
CA ASP A 59 -12.41 -5.94 -3.62
C ASP A 59 -11.60 -5.45 -4.83
N ASP A 60 -11.83 -4.21 -5.25
CA ASP A 60 -11.08 -3.57 -6.32
C ASP A 60 -9.62 -3.35 -5.94
N LEU A 61 -9.38 -2.93 -4.71
CA LEU A 61 -8.03 -2.81 -4.15
C LEU A 61 -7.31 -4.17 -4.19
N MET A 62 -7.95 -5.24 -3.71
CA MET A 62 -7.35 -6.59 -3.64
C MET A 62 -7.07 -7.17 -5.02
N LYS A 63 -7.96 -6.95 -5.98
CA LYS A 63 -7.75 -7.32 -7.38
C LYS A 63 -6.57 -6.54 -7.99
N ALA A 64 -6.48 -5.22 -7.79
CA ALA A 64 -5.35 -4.42 -8.28
C ALA A 64 -4.02 -4.87 -7.65
N ARG A 65 -4.02 -5.15 -6.34
CA ARG A 65 -2.87 -5.75 -5.64
C ARG A 65 -2.44 -7.07 -6.28
N LYS A 66 -3.39 -7.98 -6.53
CA LYS A 66 -3.12 -9.30 -7.13
C LYS A 66 -2.51 -9.18 -8.54
N GLU A 67 -2.89 -8.16 -9.30
CA GLU A 67 -2.33 -7.86 -10.62
C GLU A 67 -0.91 -7.26 -10.54
N LEU A 68 -0.65 -6.35 -9.58
CA LEU A 68 0.62 -5.63 -9.47
C LEU A 68 1.73 -6.42 -8.76
N GLN A 69 1.40 -7.27 -7.79
CA GLN A 69 2.39 -8.08 -7.06
C GLN A 69 3.33 -8.91 -7.96
N PRO A 70 2.85 -9.67 -8.96
CA PRO A 70 3.74 -10.43 -9.83
C PRO A 70 4.62 -9.52 -10.71
N ILE A 71 4.10 -8.35 -11.14
CA ILE A 71 4.87 -7.37 -11.92
C ILE A 71 6.05 -6.86 -11.11
N VAL A 72 5.77 -6.44 -9.87
CA VAL A 72 6.79 -5.97 -8.92
C VAL A 72 7.85 -7.02 -8.70
N LYS A 73 7.44 -8.26 -8.36
CA LYS A 73 8.38 -9.37 -8.14
C LYS A 73 9.31 -9.60 -9.34
N ARG A 74 8.74 -9.70 -10.55
CA ARG A 74 9.49 -9.89 -11.79
C ARG A 74 10.49 -8.75 -12.05
N ASN A 75 10.05 -7.50 -11.84
CA ASN A 75 10.88 -6.33 -12.10
C ASN A 75 12.03 -6.23 -11.08
N THR A 76 11.77 -6.50 -9.80
CA THR A 76 12.80 -6.51 -8.74
C THR A 76 13.83 -7.62 -8.96
N GLU A 77 13.42 -8.83 -9.36
CA GLU A 77 14.35 -9.93 -9.69
C GLU A 77 15.26 -9.56 -10.86
N ARG A 78 14.69 -8.99 -11.94
CA ARG A 78 15.46 -8.51 -13.09
C ARG A 78 16.45 -7.41 -12.74
N GLU A 79 16.12 -6.51 -11.82
CA GLU A 79 17.07 -5.48 -11.37
C GLU A 79 18.25 -6.09 -10.60
N LYS A 80 17.99 -7.04 -9.69
CA LYS A 80 19.03 -7.74 -8.95
C LYS A 80 19.98 -8.52 -9.87
N GLU A 81 19.46 -9.17 -10.90
CA GLU A 81 20.27 -9.87 -11.91
C GLU A 81 21.14 -8.93 -12.74
N GLN A 82 20.66 -7.72 -13.01
CA GLN A 82 21.44 -6.71 -13.74
C GLN A 82 22.54 -6.10 -12.86
N GLU A 83 22.30 -5.96 -11.55
CA GLU A 83 23.30 -5.47 -10.59
C GLU A 83 24.40 -6.49 -10.32
N SER A 84 24.08 -7.79 -10.32
CA SER A 84 25.07 -8.86 -10.09
C SER A 84 26.03 -9.09 -11.25
N ARG A 85 25.78 -8.48 -12.43
CA ARG A 85 26.68 -8.52 -13.60
C ARG A 85 27.55 -7.24 -13.64
N PRO A 86 28.81 -7.30 -13.17
CA PRO A 86 29.65 -6.11 -12.98
C PRO A 86 29.91 -5.34 -14.29
N GLU A 87 30.00 -6.02 -15.43
CA GLU A 87 30.27 -5.40 -16.73
C GLU A 87 29.12 -4.49 -17.22
N LEU A 88 27.85 -4.89 -16.98
CA LEU A 88 26.69 -4.04 -17.28
C LEU A 88 26.47 -2.93 -16.24
N ALA A 89 26.86 -3.14 -14.99
CA ALA A 89 26.73 -2.15 -13.93
C ALA A 89 27.65 -0.94 -14.15
N VAL A 90 28.87 -1.15 -14.66
CA VAL A 90 29.82 -0.08 -15.03
C VAL A 90 29.28 0.74 -16.22
N LEU A 91 28.73 0.08 -17.25
CA LEU A 91 28.12 0.76 -18.40
C LEU A 91 26.93 1.65 -18.00
N LYS A 92 26.08 1.19 -17.08
CA LYS A 92 24.99 2.03 -16.54
C LYS A 92 25.50 3.21 -15.73
N ARG A 93 26.49 3.05 -14.86
CA ARG A 93 27.05 4.17 -14.07
C ARG A 93 27.68 5.24 -14.98
N ALA A 94 28.34 4.84 -16.06
CA ALA A 94 28.89 5.75 -17.05
C ALA A 94 27.81 6.50 -17.86
N ALA A 95 26.67 5.85 -18.14
CA ALA A 95 25.53 6.48 -18.81
C ALA A 95 24.79 7.48 -17.89
N SER A 96 24.69 7.20 -16.59
CA SER A 96 24.01 8.06 -15.62
C SER A 96 24.80 9.32 -15.22
N SER A 97 26.13 9.32 -15.39
CA SER A 97 26.98 10.47 -15.01
C SER A 97 27.01 11.59 -16.05
N ASN A 98 26.44 11.38 -17.23
CA ASN A 98 26.60 12.28 -18.38
C ASN A 98 25.29 12.81 -19.00
N SER A 99 24.14 12.74 -18.34
CA SER A 99 22.87 13.21 -18.91
C SER A 99 22.54 14.66 -18.52
N ARG A 100 23.35 15.60 -19.03
CA ARG A 100 22.85 16.95 -19.36
C ARG A 100 22.49 16.96 -20.85
N GLY A 101 21.22 16.69 -21.14
CA GLY A 101 20.57 17.03 -22.41
C GLY A 101 20.82 16.07 -23.58
N SER A 102 19.76 15.87 -24.36
CA SER A 102 19.72 15.25 -25.69
C SER A 102 19.63 13.72 -25.74
N ASP A 103 18.45 13.18 -25.43
CA ASP A 103 17.95 11.95 -26.09
C ASP A 103 17.46 12.35 -27.50
N LEU A 104 18.33 12.19 -28.50
CA LEU A 104 17.98 12.27 -29.91
C LEU A 104 18.04 10.87 -30.53
N VAL A 105 16.83 10.32 -30.74
CA VAL A 105 16.35 9.43 -31.82
C VAL A 105 17.16 8.14 -32.09
N VAL A 106 16.56 6.95 -32.18
CA VAL A 106 15.59 6.50 -33.20
C VAL A 106 15.00 5.19 -32.67
N ASP A 107 13.67 5.04 -32.63
CA ASP A 107 13.01 3.92 -33.30
C ASP A 107 11.49 4.06 -33.19
N GLY A 108 10.81 3.94 -34.34
CA GLY A 108 9.37 3.95 -34.44
C GLY A 108 8.81 2.65 -33.88
N LEU A 109 8.40 2.65 -32.62
CA LEU A 109 7.96 1.44 -31.93
C LEU A 109 6.49 1.59 -31.49
N SER A 110 5.70 0.62 -31.97
CA SER A 110 4.31 0.34 -31.62
C SER A 110 3.94 0.68 -30.16
N ASN A 111 2.70 1.11 -29.93
CA ASN A 111 2.14 1.41 -28.59
C ASN A 111 2.38 0.30 -27.54
N ALA A 112 2.59 -0.95 -27.97
CA ALA A 112 2.95 -2.08 -27.11
C ALA A 112 4.29 -1.88 -26.38
N ASN A 113 5.31 -1.33 -27.04
CA ASN A 113 6.65 -1.10 -26.47
C ASN A 113 6.68 0.00 -25.41
N VAL A 114 5.78 0.99 -25.51
CA VAL A 114 5.67 2.07 -24.53
C VAL A 114 5.02 1.56 -23.24
N ALA A 115 3.95 0.76 -23.36
CA ALA A 115 3.26 0.19 -22.21
C ALA A 115 4.17 -0.77 -21.41
N GLU A 116 4.96 -1.62 -22.10
CA GLU A 116 5.94 -2.48 -21.42
C GLU A 116 7.01 -1.67 -20.69
N LYS A 117 7.54 -0.60 -21.30
CA LYS A 117 8.51 0.29 -20.66
C LYS A 117 7.95 1.01 -19.42
N GLN A 118 6.67 1.34 -19.40
CA GLN A 118 6.00 1.94 -18.24
C GLN A 118 5.80 0.93 -17.10
N ILE A 119 5.39 -0.30 -17.44
CA ILE A 119 5.21 -1.40 -16.48
C ILE A 119 6.54 -1.79 -15.82
N ASP A 120 7.63 -1.76 -16.59
CA ASP A 120 8.98 -2.05 -16.13
C ASP A 120 9.49 -1.08 -15.06
N GLY A 121 8.90 0.12 -14.96
CA GLY A 121 9.23 1.11 -13.94
C GLY A 121 8.62 0.82 -12.56
N ILE A 122 7.70 -0.15 -12.45
CA ILE A 122 7.05 -0.51 -11.18
C ILE A 122 7.97 -1.43 -10.39
N ILE A 123 8.43 -0.99 -9.21
CA ILE A 123 9.47 -1.72 -8.46
C ILE A 123 9.04 -2.16 -7.06
N GLU A 124 7.95 -1.61 -6.51
CA GLU A 124 7.47 -2.00 -5.18
C GLU A 124 6.00 -1.63 -4.93
N LEU A 125 5.44 -2.25 -3.88
CA LEU A 125 4.18 -1.86 -3.26
C LEU A 125 4.43 -1.58 -1.78
N ARG A 126 3.84 -0.51 -1.25
CA ARG A 126 3.92 -0.13 0.17
C ARG A 126 2.53 -0.01 0.77
N GLU A 127 2.41 -0.40 2.03
CA GLU A 127 1.16 -0.34 2.82
C GLU A 127 -0.04 -1.08 2.17
N PHE A 128 0.23 -2.10 1.35
CA PHE A 128 -0.79 -2.86 0.60
C PHE A 128 -1.48 -3.97 1.40
N ASP A 129 -0.95 -4.27 2.58
CA ASP A 129 -1.35 -5.36 3.48
C ASP A 129 -1.98 -4.85 4.78
N VAL A 130 -2.09 -3.54 4.96
CA VAL A 130 -2.78 -2.94 6.10
C VAL A 130 -4.28 -3.25 6.02
N PRO A 131 -4.87 -3.97 7.01
CA PRO A 131 -6.29 -4.27 6.99
C PRO A 131 -7.13 -2.98 6.97
N TYR A 132 -8.26 -3.01 6.25
CA TYR A 132 -9.07 -1.81 6.04
C TYR A 132 -9.52 -1.15 7.35
N HIS A 133 -10.00 -1.93 8.33
CA HIS A 133 -10.44 -1.38 9.62
C HIS A 133 -9.28 -0.72 10.38
N ILE A 134 -8.07 -1.31 10.33
CA ILE A 134 -6.87 -0.71 10.94
C ILE A 134 -6.50 0.59 10.23
N ARG A 135 -6.55 0.63 8.90
CA ARG A 135 -6.31 1.84 8.11
C ARG A 135 -7.24 2.97 8.54
N VAL A 136 -8.54 2.69 8.64
CA VAL A 136 -9.54 3.69 9.08
C VAL A 136 -9.21 4.20 10.48
N CYS A 137 -8.89 3.31 11.42
CA CYS A 137 -8.54 3.68 12.79
C CYS A 137 -7.29 4.58 12.84
N ILE A 138 -6.24 4.26 12.09
CA ILE A 138 -5.00 5.04 12.05
C ILE A 138 -5.26 6.42 11.45
N ASP A 139 -5.84 6.47 10.24
CA ASP A 139 -5.99 7.71 9.47
C ASP A 139 -6.94 8.69 10.17
N LEU A 140 -8.00 8.18 10.81
CA LEU A 140 -8.97 8.99 11.54
C LEU A 140 -8.66 9.13 13.03
N LYS A 141 -7.57 8.52 13.52
CA LYS A 141 -7.15 8.50 14.94
C LYS A 141 -8.25 8.00 15.88
N ILE A 142 -8.93 6.93 15.48
CA ILE A 142 -9.97 6.26 16.26
C ILE A 142 -9.35 5.10 17.03
N ASN A 143 -9.59 5.04 18.33
CA ASN A 143 -9.11 3.99 19.23
C ASN A 143 -10.27 3.47 20.09
N VAL A 144 -10.31 2.17 20.35
CA VAL A 144 -11.30 1.56 21.26
C VAL A 144 -11.00 2.00 22.70
N GLY A 145 -12.04 2.11 23.53
CA GLY A 145 -11.91 2.46 24.95
C GLY A 145 -11.86 3.96 25.23
N LEU A 146 -11.93 4.81 24.19
CA LEU A 146 -12.06 6.26 24.32
C LEU A 146 -13.50 6.70 24.07
N TRP A 147 -13.86 7.87 24.59
CA TRP A 147 -15.17 8.48 24.36
C TRP A 147 -15.20 9.30 23.08
N TYR A 148 -16.26 9.13 22.31
CA TYR A 148 -16.49 9.88 21.09
C TYR A 148 -17.89 10.47 21.08
N GLY A 149 -18.01 11.71 20.62
CA GLY A 149 -19.28 12.26 20.16
C GLY A 149 -19.52 11.87 18.70
N ILE A 150 -20.75 11.47 18.37
CA ILE A 150 -21.14 11.18 17.00
C ILE A 150 -21.82 12.43 16.43
N ARG A 151 -21.29 12.96 15.32
CA ARG A 151 -21.98 13.99 14.53
C ARG A 151 -22.50 13.37 13.24
N GLY A 152 -23.82 13.37 13.08
CA GLY A 152 -24.48 12.91 11.87
C GLY A 152 -24.21 13.84 10.68
N GLN A 153 -24.32 13.29 9.48
CA GLN A 153 -24.22 14.03 8.23
C GLN A 153 -25.27 15.14 8.16
N SER A 154 -24.82 16.39 7.99
CA SER A 154 -25.65 17.46 7.44
C SER A 154 -25.55 17.40 5.91
N SER A 155 -26.62 17.78 5.20
CA SER A 155 -26.68 17.81 3.73
C SER A 155 -25.58 18.65 3.06
N SER A 156 -24.90 19.51 3.82
CA SER A 156 -23.76 20.32 3.38
C SER A 156 -22.50 20.14 4.25
N GLY A 157 -22.48 19.15 5.14
CA GLY A 157 -21.42 18.96 6.14
C GLY A 157 -20.49 17.79 5.79
N PRO A 158 -19.26 17.77 6.36
CA PRO A 158 -18.36 16.65 6.17
C PRO A 158 -18.98 15.33 6.70
N GLN A 159 -18.57 14.23 6.07
CA GLN A 159 -19.00 12.85 6.34
C GLN A 159 -19.00 12.51 7.84
N ASN A 160 -19.96 11.69 8.30
CA ASN A 160 -20.16 11.28 9.70
C ASN A 160 -18.85 11.27 10.52
N GLN A 161 -18.72 12.16 11.50
CA GLN A 161 -17.48 12.34 12.25
C GLN A 161 -17.62 11.79 13.67
N LEU A 162 -16.71 10.89 14.03
CA LEU A 162 -16.41 10.60 15.42
C LEU A 162 -15.46 11.67 15.94
N VAL A 163 -15.89 12.42 16.94
CA VAL A 163 -15.09 13.48 17.57
C VAL A 163 -14.66 13.01 18.94
N LEU A 164 -13.35 12.86 19.16
CA LEU A 164 -12.80 12.46 20.45
C LEU A 164 -13.21 13.45 21.55
N LYS A 165 -13.60 12.92 22.71
CA LYS A 165 -13.91 13.66 23.93
C LYS A 165 -12.80 13.43 24.98
N PRO A 166 -11.66 14.14 24.89
CA PRO A 166 -10.52 13.92 25.78
C PRO A 166 -10.82 14.25 27.26
N GLU A 167 -11.87 15.02 27.53
CA GLU A 167 -12.32 15.37 28.87
C GLU A 167 -12.97 14.19 29.62
N LEU A 168 -13.48 13.19 28.90
CA LEU A 168 -14.08 12.00 29.50
C LEU A 168 -12.99 10.93 29.66
N ILE A 169 -12.46 10.82 30.88
CA ILE A 169 -11.34 9.92 31.22
C ILE A 169 -11.84 8.58 31.76
N GLU A 170 -12.94 8.59 32.51
CA GLU A 170 -13.50 7.39 33.13
C GLU A 170 -13.93 6.38 32.07
N GLN A 171 -13.50 5.13 32.21
CA GLN A 171 -13.84 4.08 31.26
C GLN A 171 -15.31 3.65 31.42
N PRO A 172 -15.99 3.24 30.34
CA PRO A 172 -17.32 2.65 30.47
C PRO A 172 -17.24 1.33 31.26
N GLU A 173 -18.31 0.99 31.97
CA GLU A 173 -18.45 -0.29 32.68
C GLU A 173 -19.24 -1.29 31.80
N PRO A 174 -18.57 -2.13 30.98
CA PRO A 174 -19.27 -3.14 30.20
C PRO A 174 -19.81 -4.25 31.12
N ILE A 175 -20.94 -4.84 30.71
CA ILE A 175 -21.41 -6.09 31.34
C ILE A 175 -20.47 -7.21 30.90
N ILE A 176 -19.75 -7.79 31.86
CA ILE A 176 -18.80 -8.88 31.61
C ILE A 176 -19.50 -10.21 31.92
N PHE A 177 -19.60 -11.06 30.90
CA PHE A 177 -20.03 -12.45 31.06
C PHE A 177 -18.85 -13.38 30.75
N ALA A 178 -18.39 -14.10 31.77
CA ALA A 178 -17.36 -15.12 31.64
C ALA A 178 -17.98 -16.46 32.06
N PHE A 179 -17.72 -17.51 31.28
CA PHE A 179 -18.15 -18.86 31.57
C PHE A 179 -16.98 -19.83 31.38
N ASP A 180 -17.02 -20.90 32.15
CA ASP A 180 -16.11 -22.03 32.04
C ASP A 180 -16.93 -23.28 31.80
N ILE A 181 -16.42 -24.19 30.97
CA ILE A 181 -17.11 -25.44 30.67
C ILE A 181 -16.28 -26.60 31.14
N GLU A 182 -16.95 -27.57 31.74
CA GLU A 182 -16.39 -28.87 32.08
C GLU A 182 -17.04 -29.89 31.17
N CYS A 183 -16.22 -30.76 30.59
CA CYS A 183 -16.70 -31.84 29.75
C CYS A 183 -16.04 -33.16 30.14
N THR A 184 -16.70 -34.26 29.79
CA THR A 184 -16.12 -35.57 29.97
C THR A 184 -14.88 -35.73 29.08
N LYS A 185 -14.00 -36.65 29.45
CA LYS A 185 -12.93 -37.11 28.55
C LYS A 185 -12.54 -38.54 28.86
N MET A 186 -12.13 -39.27 27.84
CA MET A 186 -11.54 -40.59 28.04
C MET A 186 -10.22 -40.49 28.85
N PRO A 187 -9.89 -41.50 29.67
CA PRO A 187 -8.60 -41.58 30.34
C PRO A 187 -7.44 -41.45 29.35
N LEU A 188 -6.44 -40.63 29.71
CA LEU A 188 -5.25 -40.34 28.89
C LEU A 188 -5.56 -39.77 27.48
N LYS A 189 -6.75 -39.21 27.24
CA LYS A 189 -7.11 -38.49 26.01
C LYS A 189 -7.58 -37.07 26.31
N PHE A 190 -7.57 -36.23 25.27
CA PHE A 190 -8.27 -34.95 25.25
C PHE A 190 -9.77 -35.14 25.02
N PRO A 191 -10.62 -34.21 25.49
CA PRO A 191 -12.05 -34.21 25.18
C PRO A 191 -12.29 -34.10 23.67
N THR A 192 -13.36 -34.73 23.22
CA THR A 192 -13.81 -34.70 21.82
C THR A 192 -15.28 -34.31 21.74
N ALA A 193 -15.58 -33.24 20.99
CA ALA A 193 -16.94 -32.69 20.88
C ALA A 193 -17.98 -33.66 20.28
N VAL A 194 -17.55 -34.79 19.71
CA VAL A 194 -18.43 -35.79 19.09
C VAL A 194 -18.93 -36.83 20.11
N SER A 195 -18.11 -37.22 21.09
CA SER A 195 -18.44 -38.31 22.02
C SER A 195 -18.46 -37.91 23.49
N ASP A 196 -17.82 -36.82 23.85
CA ASP A 196 -17.79 -36.31 25.21
C ASP A 196 -18.90 -35.26 25.42
N GLN A 197 -19.44 -35.19 26.64
CA GLN A 197 -20.52 -34.26 27.05
C GLN A 197 -20.01 -33.19 27.99
#